data_AF-A0A9E4PY55-F1
#
_entry.id   AF-A0A9E4PY55-F1
#
_cell.length_a   1.000
_cell.length_b   1.000
_cell.length_c   1.000
_cell.angle_alpha   90.00
_cell.angle_beta   90.00
_cell.angle_gamma   90.00
#
_symmetry.space_group_name_H-M   'P 1'
#
loop_
_entity.id
_entity.type
_entity.pdbx_description
1 polymer ?
#
loop_
_entity_poly.entity_id
_entity_poly.type
_entity_poly.pdbx_seq_one_letter_code
_entity_poly.pdbx_strand_id
1 'polypeptide(L)'
;MANAKESIEMINEFNTTGYDSFRQLTDISLKTWNQVMEAQMDTVTSLMNTSMEQLKLVSEAKDYHEVVRGQMDLTRKLGEELMTKTREAVEMSQKTGEEVRSWYESNLATANEQISKVAEKAA
;
A
#
# COMPACT_ATOMS: atom_id res chain seq x y z
N MET A 1 -12.84 -25.71 -39.73
CA MET A 1 -11.46 -25.54 -39.21
C MET A 1 -11.16 -24.13 -38.69
N ALA A 2 -11.87 -23.08 -39.14
CA ALA A 2 -11.75 -21.72 -38.57
C ALA A 2 -12.09 -21.64 -37.07
N ASN A 3 -13.24 -22.19 -36.65
CA ASN A 3 -13.70 -22.14 -35.25
C ASN A 3 -12.75 -22.76 -34.22
N ALA A 4 -11.99 -23.81 -34.57
CA ALA A 4 -11.09 -24.46 -33.62
C ALA A 4 -9.82 -23.62 -33.37
N LYS A 5 -9.30 -22.97 -34.41
CA LYS A 5 -8.13 -22.09 -34.30
C LYS A 5 -8.49 -20.78 -33.59
N GLU A 6 -9.64 -20.18 -33.91
CA GLU A 6 -10.16 -19.02 -33.20
C GLU A 6 -10.48 -19.33 -31.73
N SER A 7 -11.03 -20.51 -31.42
CA SER A 7 -11.26 -20.93 -30.04
C SER A 7 -9.95 -21.12 -29.25
N ILE A 8 -8.89 -21.63 -29.89
CA ILE A 8 -7.56 -21.79 -29.27
C ILE A 8 -6.87 -20.44 -29.07
N GLU A 9 -6.96 -19.52 -30.04
CA GLU A 9 -6.43 -18.15 -29.90
C GLU A 9 -7.16 -17.39 -28.79
N MET A 10 -8.48 -17.53 -28.68
CA MET A 10 -9.28 -16.97 -27.58
C MET A 10 -8.89 -17.55 -26.21
N ILE A 11 -8.69 -18.87 -26.10
CA ILE A 11 -8.25 -19.50 -24.85
C ILE A 11 -6.85 -19.01 -24.46
N ASN A 12 -5.95 -18.82 -25.43
CA ASN A 12 -4.63 -18.27 -25.16
C ASN A 12 -4.69 -16.80 -24.72
N GLU A 13 -5.46 -15.94 -25.40
CA GLU A 13 -5.65 -14.53 -25.01
C GLU A 13 -6.31 -14.38 -23.64
N PHE A 14 -7.27 -15.25 -23.31
CA PHE A 14 -7.92 -15.27 -22.00
C PHE A 14 -6.94 -15.71 -20.90
N ASN A 15 -6.09 -16.71 -21.18
CA ASN A 15 -5.05 -17.15 -20.26
C ASN A 15 -3.96 -16.09 -20.04
N THR A 16 -3.50 -15.39 -21.09
CA THR A 16 -2.52 -14.29 -20.92
C THR A 16 -3.14 -13.09 -20.20
N THR A 17 -4.39 -12.73 -20.50
CA THR A 17 -5.11 -11.66 -19.79
C THR A 17 -5.31 -11.99 -18.30
N GLY A 18 -5.68 -13.23 -17.99
CA GLY A 18 -5.81 -13.70 -16.61
C GLY A 18 -4.47 -13.70 -15.87
N TYR A 19 -3.39 -14.09 -16.55
CA TYR A 19 -2.03 -14.04 -15.98
C TYR A 19 -1.57 -12.61 -15.69
N ASP A 20 -1.80 -11.67 -16.61
CA ASP A 20 -1.46 -10.26 -16.43
C ASP A 20 -2.28 -9.61 -15.31
N SER A 21 -3.57 -9.94 -15.23
CA SER A 21 -4.44 -9.50 -14.12
C SER A 21 -3.97 -10.02 -12.77
N PHE A 22 -3.59 -11.29 -12.68
CA PHE A 22 -3.04 -11.90 -11.47
C PHE A 22 -1.70 -11.29 -11.08
N ARG A 23 -0.83 -11.03 -12.07
CA ARG A 23 0.44 -10.33 -11.88
C ARG A 23 0.22 -8.93 -11.30
N GLN A 24 -0.70 -8.15 -11.88
CA GLN A 24 -1.02 -6.80 -11.37
C GLN A 24 -1.52 -6.83 -9.93
N LEU A 25 -2.38 -7.79 -9.57
CA LEU A 25 -2.85 -7.94 -8.19
C LEU A 25 -1.71 -8.32 -7.23
N THR A 26 -0.81 -9.19 -7.68
CA THR A 26 0.38 -9.58 -6.92
C THR A 26 1.30 -8.38 -6.69
N ASP A 27 1.50 -7.54 -7.71
CA ASP A 27 2.28 -6.32 -7.60
C ASP A 27 1.66 -5.32 -6.61
N ILE A 28 0.33 -5.12 -6.63
CA ILE A 28 -0.40 -4.31 -5.64
C ILE A 28 -0.19 -4.85 -4.22
N SER A 29 -0.28 -6.18 -4.05
CA SER A 29 -0.10 -6.82 -2.76
C SER A 29 1.33 -6.66 -2.23
N LEU A 30 2.35 -6.85 -3.08
CA LEU A 30 3.75 -6.69 -2.71
C LEU A 30 4.07 -5.23 -2.37
N LYS A 31 3.55 -4.28 -3.15
CA LYS A 31 3.71 -2.84 -2.89
C LYS A 31 3.11 -2.45 -1.55
N THR A 32 1.90 -2.90 -1.27
CA THR A 32 1.23 -2.66 0.03
C THR A 32 2.04 -3.26 1.17
N TRP A 33 2.58 -4.47 1.00
CA TRP A 33 3.43 -5.10 2.00
C TRP A 33 4.72 -4.31 2.24
N ASN A 34 5.40 -3.86 1.19
CA ASN A 34 6.62 -3.05 1.34
C ASN A 34 6.34 -1.77 2.13
N GLN A 35 5.24 -1.07 1.85
CA GLN A 35 4.83 0.14 2.58
C GLN A 35 4.54 -0.14 4.06
N VAL A 36 3.90 -1.26 4.38
CA VAL A 36 3.66 -1.68 5.77
C VAL A 36 4.97 -1.99 6.49
N MET A 37 5.93 -2.64 5.82
CA MET A 37 7.24 -2.93 6.40
C MET A 37 8.07 -1.67 6.63
N GLU A 38 8.04 -0.71 5.69
CA GLU A 38 8.66 0.61 5.86
C GLU A 38 8.05 1.34 7.07
N ALA A 39 6.73 1.38 7.18
CA ALA A 39 6.05 2.00 8.33
C ALA A 39 6.41 1.33 9.68
N GLN A 40 6.61 0.02 9.71
CA GLN A 40 7.08 -0.70 10.90
C GLN A 40 8.53 -0.31 11.26
N MET A 41 9.44 -0.26 10.28
CA MET A 41 10.83 0.15 10.51
C MET A 41 10.95 1.60 10.99
N ASP A 42 10.15 2.51 10.43
CA ASP A 42 10.09 3.89 10.87
C ASP A 42 9.59 4.01 12.30
N THR A 43 8.60 3.21 12.67
CA THR A 43 8.08 3.16 14.05
C THR A 43 9.14 2.65 15.03
N VAL A 44 9.88 1.59 14.68
CA VAL A 44 10.98 1.07 15.50
C VAL A 44 12.09 2.10 15.67
N THR A 45 12.44 2.81 14.59
CA THR A 45 13.44 3.88 14.61
C THR A 45 13.01 5.01 15.54
N SER A 46 11.74 5.43 15.48
CA SER A 46 11.24 6.46 16.38
C SER A 46 11.21 6.02 17.85
N LEU A 47 10.83 4.77 18.13
CA LEU A 47 10.87 4.23 19.49
C LEU A 47 12.31 4.22 20.05
N MET A 48 13.30 3.86 19.23
CA MET A 48 14.70 3.94 19.62
C MET A 48 15.15 5.38 19.89
N ASN A 49 14.78 6.33 19.02
CA ASN A 49 15.10 7.75 19.21
C ASN A 49 14.46 8.33 20.47
N THR A 50 13.18 8.04 20.70
CA THR A 50 12.44 8.43 21.90
C THR A 50 13.08 7.85 23.16
N SER A 51 13.50 6.58 23.12
CA SER A 51 14.21 5.94 24.23
C SER A 51 15.55 6.61 24.53
N MET A 52 16.31 7.00 23.49
CA MET A 52 17.55 7.74 23.66
C MET A 52 17.33 9.16 24.21
N GLU A 53 16.29 9.87 23.75
CA GLU A 53 15.92 11.19 24.29
C GLU A 53 15.53 11.09 25.76
N GLN A 54 14.77 10.06 26.13
CA GLN A 54 14.36 9.82 27.51
C GLN A 54 15.55 9.49 28.43
N LEU A 55 16.49 8.67 27.95
CA LEU A 55 17.74 8.38 28.67
C LEU A 55 18.58 9.65 28.89
N LYS A 56 18.74 10.50 27.85
CA LYS A 56 19.43 11.78 27.96
C LYS A 56 18.78 12.70 28.98
N LEU A 57 17.45 12.80 28.94
CA LEU A 57 16.67 13.60 29.89
C LEU A 57 16.91 13.19 31.34
N VAL A 58 16.97 11.89 31.60
CA VAL A 58 17.25 11.37 32.94
C VAL A 58 18.72 11.56 33.34
N SER A 59 19.66 11.46 32.41
CA SER A 59 21.10 11.58 32.72
C SER A 59 21.61 13.01 32.83
N GLU A 60 20.96 13.96 32.14
CA GLU A 60 21.46 15.35 32.00
C GLU A 60 20.63 16.38 32.77
N ALA A 61 19.42 16.04 33.22
CA ALA A 61 18.57 16.98 33.96
C ALA A 61 19.18 17.35 35.32
N LYS A 62 19.32 18.66 35.55
CA LYS A 62 19.89 19.23 36.78
C LYS A 62 18.85 19.36 37.89
N ASP A 63 17.58 19.45 37.53
CA ASP A 63 16.46 19.55 38.46
C ASP A 63 15.17 18.93 37.91
N TYR A 64 14.17 18.80 38.78
CA TYR A 64 12.87 18.22 38.45
C TYR A 64 12.07 19.06 37.43
N HIS A 65 12.28 20.39 37.38
CA HIS A 65 11.59 21.23 36.40
C HIS A 65 12.07 20.96 34.98
N GLU A 66 13.35 20.63 34.77
CA GLU A 66 13.89 20.19 33.47
C GLU A 66 13.29 18.85 33.05
N VAL A 67 13.11 17.90 33.99
CA VAL A 67 12.46 16.61 33.71
C VAL A 67 11.00 16.81 33.29
N VAL A 68 10.24 17.65 34.00
CA VAL A 68 8.83 17.94 33.68
C VAL A 68 8.69 18.62 32.31
N ARG A 69 9.56 19.59 32.00
CA ARG A 69 9.57 20.25 30.68
C ARG A 69 9.89 19.25 29.57
N GLY A 70 10.89 18.40 29.78
CA GLY A 70 11.25 17.35 28.84
C GLY A 70 10.16 16.31 28.62
N GLN A 71 9.40 15.95 29.65
CA GLN A 71 8.23 15.08 29.49
C GLN A 71 7.09 15.74 28.71
N MET A 72 6.86 17.05 28.89
CA MET A 72 5.89 17.79 28.08
C MET A 72 6.30 17.82 26.61
N ASP A 73 7.58 18.07 26.32
CA ASP A 73 8.10 18.06 24.95
C ASP A 73 8.05 16.67 24.31
N LEU A 74 8.40 15.62 25.04
CA LEU A 74 8.26 14.22 24.58
C LEU A 74 6.80 13.87 24.27
N THR A 75 5.88 14.28 25.15
CA THR A 75 4.43 14.03 24.94
C THR A 75 3.93 14.76 23.70
N ARG A 76 4.35 16.01 23.50
CA ARG A 76 4.00 16.78 22.30
C ARG A 76 4.54 16.11 21.04
N LYS A 77 5.82 15.73 21.03
CA LYS A 77 6.45 15.00 19.91
C LYS A 77 5.73 13.71 19.58
N LEU A 78 5.41 12.89 20.59
CA LEU A 78 4.64 11.66 20.42
C LEU A 78 3.25 11.93 19.82
N GLY A 79 2.58 13.00 20.27
CA GLY A 79 1.29 13.42 19.72
C GLY A 79 1.38 13.85 18.25
N GLU A 80 2.38 14.64 17.89
CA GLU A 80 2.65 15.04 16.50
C GLU A 80 2.98 13.82 15.63
N GLU A 81 3.79 12.88 16.13
CA GLU A 81 4.15 11.67 15.41
C GLU A 81 2.95 10.72 15.20
N LEU A 82 2.11 10.53 16.22
CA LEU A 82 0.88 9.73 16.12
C LEU A 82 -0.06 10.30 15.06
N MET A 83 -0.20 11.63 15.00
CA MET A 83 -1.01 12.29 13.97
C MET A 83 -0.45 12.07 12.57
N THR A 84 0.87 12.12 12.41
CA THR A 84 1.55 11.83 11.13
C THR A 84 1.32 10.38 10.72
N LYS A 85 1.59 9.41 11.59
CA LYS A 85 1.36 7.98 11.30
C LYS A 85 -0.09 7.67 10.98
N THR A 86 -1.04 8.35 11.63
CA THR A 86 -2.47 8.21 11.32
C THR A 86 -2.79 8.70 9.91
N ARG A 87 -2.22 9.83 9.47
CA ARG A 87 -2.39 10.33 8.10
C ARG A 87 -1.77 9.39 7.08
N GLU A 88 -0.55 8.91 7.33
CA GLU A 88 0.13 7.96 6.46
C GLU A 88 -0.68 6.66 6.28
N ALA A 89 -1.27 6.14 7.37
CA ALA A 89 -2.13 4.97 7.31
C ALA A 89 -3.41 5.20 6.48
N VAL A 90 -4.03 6.38 6.61
CA VAL A 90 -5.21 6.76 5.80
C VAL A 90 -4.84 6.89 4.32
N GLU A 91 -3.73 7.56 4.01
CA GLU A 91 -3.24 7.72 2.62
C GLU A 91 -2.89 6.37 1.99
N MET A 92 -2.23 5.47 2.72
CA MET A 92 -1.95 4.12 2.27
C MET A 92 -3.25 3.36 1.95
N SER A 93 -4.24 3.42 2.84
CA SER A 93 -5.53 2.77 2.62
C SER A 93 -6.28 3.33 1.40
N GLN A 94 -6.25 4.65 1.20
CA GLN A 94 -6.85 5.30 0.03
C GLN A 94 -6.17 4.86 -1.27
N LYS A 95 -4.83 4.90 -1.31
CA LYS A 95 -4.05 4.47 -2.50
C LYS A 95 -4.30 3.01 -2.85
N THR A 96 -4.23 2.10 -1.88
CA THR A 96 -4.51 0.68 -2.12
C THR A 96 -5.94 0.49 -2.64
N GLY A 97 -6.91 1.21 -2.08
CA GLY A 97 -8.30 1.17 -2.55
C GLY A 97 -8.47 1.67 -3.99
N GLU A 98 -7.80 2.76 -4.36
CA GLU A 98 -7.78 3.29 -5.73
C GLU A 98 -7.09 2.34 -6.72
N GLU A 99 -5.99 1.71 -6.32
CA GLU A 99 -5.26 0.72 -7.14
C GLU A 99 -6.10 -0.54 -7.39
N VAL A 100 -6.79 -1.04 -6.36
CA VAL A 100 -7.71 -2.18 -6.50
C VAL A 100 -8.92 -1.81 -7.38
N ARG A 101 -9.48 -0.62 -7.21
CA ARG A 101 -10.57 -0.13 -8.09
C ARG A 101 -10.10 -0.04 -9.54
N SER A 102 -8.94 0.56 -9.78
CA SER A 102 -8.37 0.70 -11.12
C SER A 102 -8.06 -0.66 -11.76
N TRP A 103 -7.53 -1.61 -10.98
CA TRP A 103 -7.35 -2.99 -11.41
C TRP A 103 -8.69 -3.61 -11.83
N TYR A 104 -9.75 -3.45 -11.02
CA TYR A 104 -11.07 -3.98 -11.34
C TYR A 104 -11.68 -3.36 -12.61
N GLU A 105 -11.63 -2.03 -12.74
CA GLU A 105 -12.10 -1.30 -13.92
C GLU A 105 -11.35 -1.71 -15.19
N SER A 106 -10.02 -1.85 -15.10
CA SER A 106 -9.17 -2.32 -16.20
C SER A 106 -9.53 -3.73 -16.67
N ASN A 107 -9.78 -4.64 -15.71
CA ASN A 107 -10.21 -6.00 -16.03
C ASN A 107 -11.60 -6.03 -16.68
N LEU A 108 -12.55 -5.22 -16.21
CA LEU A 108 -13.87 -5.11 -16.82
C LEU A 108 -13.80 -4.52 -18.24
N ALA A 109 -12.99 -3.48 -18.45
CA ALA A 109 -12.79 -2.89 -19.77
C ALA A 109 -12.20 -3.92 -20.74
N THR A 110 -11.18 -4.67 -20.30
CA THR A 110 -10.55 -5.72 -21.11
C THR A 110 -11.53 -6.84 -21.45
N ALA A 111 -12.35 -7.28 -20.48
CA ALA A 111 -13.37 -8.29 -20.72
C ALA A 111 -14.45 -7.80 -21.71
N ASN A 112 -14.92 -6.56 -21.58
CA ASN A 112 -15.88 -5.96 -22.52
C ASN A 112 -15.30 -5.83 -23.94
N GLU A 113 -14.03 -5.47 -24.06
CA GLU A 113 -13.36 -5.35 -25.36
C GLU A 113 -13.21 -6.72 -26.04
N GLN A 114 -12.88 -7.76 -25.29
CA GLN A 114 -12.83 -9.14 -25.79
C GLN A 114 -14.21 -9.64 -26.22
N ILE A 115 -15.26 -9.41 -25.42
CA ILE A 115 -16.64 -9.78 -25.77
C ILE A 115 -17.11 -9.05 -27.04
N SER A 116 -16.78 -7.76 -27.18
CA SER A 116 -17.14 -6.97 -28.35
C SER A 116 -16.42 -7.45 -29.62
N LYS A 117 -15.12 -7.79 -29.53
CA LYS A 117 -14.36 -8.39 -30.64
C LYS A 117 -14.94 -9.74 -31.07
N VAL A 118 -15.46 -10.53 -30.14
CA VAL A 118 -16.14 -11.80 -30.44
C VAL A 118 -17.49 -11.56 -31.12
N ALA A 119 -18.27 -10.58 -30.65
CA ALA A 119 -19.54 -10.22 -31.26
C ALA A 119 -19.38 -9.67 -32.69
N GLU A 120 -18.35 -8.86 -32.94
CA GLU A 120 -18.02 -8.35 -34.28
C GLU A 120 -17.49 -9.43 -35.23
N LYS A 121 -16.74 -10.42 -34.73
CA LYS A 121 -16.27 -11.56 -35.55
C LYS A 121 -17.35 -12.60 -35.85
N ALA A 122 -18.42 -12.65 -35.05
CA ALA A 122 -19.52 -13.60 -35.21
C ALA A 122 -20.69 -13.06 -36.07
N ALA A 123 -20.71 -11.75 -36.37
CA ALA A 123 -21.64 -11.08 -37.26
C ALA A 123 -21.14 -11.06 -38.71
#